data_AF-C7NPF0-F1
#
_entry.id   AF-C7NPF0-F1
#
_cell.length_a   1.000
_cell.length_b   1.000
_cell.length_c   1.000
_cell.angle_alpha   90.00
_cell.angle_beta   90.00
_cell.angle_gamma   90.00
#
_symmetry.space_group_name_H-M   'P 1'
#
loop_
_entity.id
_entity.type
_entity.pdbx_description
1 polymer ?
#
loop_
_entity_poly.entity_id
_entity_poly.type
_entity_poly.pdbx_seq_one_letter_code
_entity_poly.pdbx_strand_id
1 'polypeptide(L)'
;MQRRAAAIYAAFFILVGVSAYAFIGIAEQPTVSLAGDEYAAGANLDVGDRTYTVETVDADADSGELSWTNESATFTVTFENDTTVSPLEVQWDGQRARWTETLANGSTFAYENGTYRVGVNASADPPTATLQHVENASVNESVELGDTLAYQNNETTITAIDADGMTLAWSEPYLVAVPNVTDPSSVTFRQQFDVETRLARDDLVYNETVTVGSGESVVHRADNATTALDTYLPAPDTATFEEGETIHYAGNETIVENVTAGGVTLAWDGVRTETVRFAEGANITLAGQPYFTHFSGSSQVQILPREDAYETYQQQLDEQEYFTERKNGLWGVTLFSGLVAAMLLGMAYLPRKG
;
A
#
# COMPACT_ATOMS: atom_id res chain seq x y z
N MET A 1 -44.50 -72.87 1.09
CA MET A 1 -44.61 -71.75 2.06
C MET A 1 -43.48 -70.71 1.89
N GLN A 2 -42.23 -71.10 1.60
CA GLN A 2 -41.08 -70.18 1.51
C GLN A 2 -41.21 -69.01 0.50
N ARG A 3 -41.77 -69.23 -0.70
CA ARG A 3 -41.94 -68.16 -1.71
C ARG A 3 -42.90 -67.04 -1.29
N ARG A 4 -43.97 -67.39 -0.56
CA ARG A 4 -44.96 -66.41 -0.08
C ARG A 4 -44.40 -65.57 1.06
N ALA A 5 -43.62 -66.18 1.96
CA ALA A 5 -42.93 -65.45 3.01
C ALA A 5 -41.87 -64.48 2.44
N ALA A 6 -41.06 -64.93 1.48
CA ALA A 6 -40.06 -64.08 0.83
C ALA A 6 -40.66 -62.87 0.10
N ALA A 7 -41.82 -63.04 -0.56
CA ALA A 7 -42.53 -61.95 -1.21
C ALA A 7 -43.05 -60.89 -0.23
N ILE A 8 -43.56 -61.31 0.94
CA ILE A 8 -44.04 -60.38 1.99
C ILE A 8 -42.87 -59.57 2.56
N TYR A 9 -41.73 -60.22 2.85
CA TYR A 9 -40.55 -59.51 3.34
C TYR A 9 -39.93 -58.59 2.29
N ALA A 10 -39.86 -59.02 1.02
CA ALA A 10 -39.40 -58.15 -0.06
C ALA A 10 -40.31 -56.91 -0.23
N ALA A 11 -41.63 -57.07 -0.17
CA ALA A 11 -42.58 -55.96 -0.21
C ALA A 11 -42.39 -54.99 0.98
N PHE A 12 -42.13 -55.52 2.17
CA PHE A 12 -41.81 -54.72 3.35
C PHE A 12 -40.52 -53.91 3.16
N PHE A 13 -39.43 -54.53 2.71
CA PHE A 13 -38.17 -53.81 2.48
C PHE A 13 -38.28 -52.76 1.37
N ILE A 14 -39.06 -53.04 0.30
CA ILE A 14 -39.35 -52.03 -0.73
C ILE A 14 -40.13 -50.86 -0.13
N LEU A 15 -41.15 -51.11 0.70
CA LEU A 15 -41.91 -50.06 1.36
C LEU A 15 -41.01 -49.18 2.24
N VAL A 16 -40.12 -49.79 3.04
CA VAL A 16 -39.16 -49.09 3.89
C VAL A 16 -38.22 -48.23 3.04
N GLY A 17 -37.68 -48.79 1.96
CA GLY A 17 -36.80 -48.07 1.03
C GLY A 17 -37.49 -46.87 0.36
N VAL A 18 -38.73 -47.05 -0.12
CA VAL A 18 -39.52 -45.96 -0.73
C VAL A 18 -39.87 -44.87 0.30
N SER A 19 -40.18 -45.27 1.53
CA SER A 19 -40.50 -44.33 2.61
C SER A 19 -39.28 -43.49 3.00
N ALA A 20 -38.11 -44.12 3.09
CA ALA A 20 -36.84 -43.43 3.32
C ALA A 20 -36.55 -42.46 2.16
N TYR A 21 -36.56 -42.94 0.92
CA TYR A 21 -36.32 -42.09 -0.25
C TYR A 21 -37.25 -40.87 -0.33
N ALA A 22 -38.54 -41.04 -0.04
CA ALA A 22 -39.50 -39.92 0.00
C ALA A 22 -39.14 -38.87 1.06
N PHE A 23 -38.63 -39.30 2.22
CA PHE A 23 -38.21 -38.38 3.29
C PHE A 23 -36.97 -37.57 2.91
N ILE A 24 -36.03 -38.15 2.14
CA ILE A 24 -34.85 -37.43 1.63
C ILE A 24 -35.26 -36.29 0.70
N GLY A 25 -36.26 -36.53 -0.16
CA GLY A 25 -36.66 -35.57 -1.19
C GLY A 25 -37.45 -34.35 -0.68
N ILE A 26 -37.92 -34.39 0.58
CA ILE A 26 -38.75 -33.32 1.17
C ILE A 26 -37.96 -32.52 2.24
N ALA A 27 -36.85 -33.06 2.72
CA ALA A 27 -36.08 -32.44 3.78
C ALA A 27 -35.18 -31.32 3.24
N GLU A 28 -35.35 -30.11 3.73
CA GLU A 28 -34.49 -28.96 3.45
C GLU A 28 -33.34 -28.89 4.47
N GLN A 29 -32.14 -28.54 4.00
CA GLN A 29 -30.98 -28.36 4.87
C GLN A 29 -31.15 -27.08 5.69
N PRO A 30 -30.87 -27.08 7.02
CA PRO A 30 -30.87 -25.86 7.80
C PRO A 30 -29.81 -24.89 7.27
N THR A 31 -30.15 -23.61 7.16
CA THR A 31 -29.21 -22.54 6.76
C THR A 31 -28.71 -21.81 8.00
N VAL A 32 -27.48 -21.30 7.94
CA VAL A 32 -27.01 -20.38 8.98
C VAL A 32 -27.82 -19.09 8.90
N SER A 33 -28.29 -18.59 10.03
CA SER A 33 -28.99 -17.32 10.15
C SER A 33 -28.65 -16.68 11.49
N LEU A 34 -27.97 -15.54 11.43
CA LEU A 34 -27.58 -14.75 12.58
C LEU A 34 -28.34 -13.43 12.61
N ALA A 35 -28.69 -12.96 13.80
CA ALA A 35 -29.33 -11.67 13.98
C ALA A 35 -28.29 -10.55 13.92
N GLY A 36 -28.47 -9.60 13.00
CA GLY A 36 -27.64 -8.41 12.90
C GLY A 36 -27.74 -7.73 11.53
N ASP A 37 -27.06 -6.60 11.41
CA ASP A 37 -27.04 -5.80 10.20
C ASP A 37 -26.21 -6.48 9.10
N GLU A 38 -26.65 -6.29 7.86
CA GLU A 38 -25.98 -6.78 6.65
C GLU A 38 -25.36 -5.61 5.90
N TYR A 39 -24.10 -5.75 5.53
CA TYR A 39 -23.32 -4.73 4.85
C TYR A 39 -22.93 -5.22 3.45
N ALA A 40 -23.16 -4.39 2.44
CA ALA A 40 -22.67 -4.57 1.08
C ALA A 40 -21.46 -3.65 0.82
N ALA A 41 -20.75 -3.85 -0.29
CA ALA A 41 -19.70 -2.93 -0.70
C ALA A 41 -20.22 -1.48 -0.79
N GLY A 42 -19.44 -0.53 -0.25
CA GLY A 42 -19.78 0.88 -0.06
C GLY A 42 -20.58 1.20 1.20
N ALA A 43 -21.00 0.20 1.99
CA ALA A 43 -21.69 0.45 3.26
C ALA A 43 -20.70 0.84 4.37
N ASN A 44 -21.18 1.61 5.34
CA ASN A 44 -20.39 2.04 6.49
C ASN A 44 -20.82 1.29 7.75
N LEU A 45 -19.83 0.96 8.59
CA LEU A 45 -19.97 0.31 9.89
C LEU A 45 -19.20 1.14 10.93
N ASP A 46 -19.90 1.63 11.95
CA ASP A 46 -19.27 2.36 13.05
C ASP A 46 -18.89 1.39 14.19
N VAL A 47 -17.61 1.36 14.55
CA VAL A 47 -17.08 0.57 15.66
C VAL A 47 -16.20 1.44 16.55
N GLY A 48 -16.66 1.65 17.79
CA GLY A 48 -15.96 2.50 18.75
C GLY A 48 -15.91 3.94 18.27
N ASP A 49 -14.70 4.45 18.04
CA ASP A 49 -14.39 5.79 17.53
C ASP A 49 -14.11 5.82 16.02
N ARG A 50 -14.27 4.69 15.31
CA ARG A 50 -13.91 4.55 13.90
C ARG A 50 -15.11 4.20 13.03
N THR A 51 -15.20 4.85 11.88
CA THR A 51 -16.09 4.45 10.79
C THR A 51 -15.30 3.62 9.78
N TYR A 52 -15.76 2.39 9.54
CA TYR A 52 -15.22 1.49 8.53
C TYR A 52 -16.10 1.53 7.29
N THR A 53 -15.49 1.55 6.11
CA THR A 53 -16.17 1.35 4.82
C THR A 53 -15.94 -0.07 4.36
N VAL A 54 -17.00 -0.78 3.94
CA VAL A 54 -16.86 -2.07 3.26
C VAL A 54 -16.38 -1.82 1.83
N GLU A 55 -15.13 -2.14 1.53
CA GLU A 55 -14.56 -1.94 0.19
C GLU A 55 -15.01 -3.04 -0.77
N THR A 56 -14.91 -4.29 -0.31
CA THR A 56 -15.22 -5.46 -1.14
C THR A 56 -15.94 -6.54 -0.34
N VAL A 57 -16.85 -7.24 -1.01
CA VAL A 57 -17.50 -8.47 -0.56
C VAL A 57 -17.46 -9.42 -1.74
N ASP A 58 -16.60 -10.43 -1.67
CA ASP A 58 -16.44 -11.47 -2.69
C ASP A 58 -17.06 -12.77 -2.17
N ALA A 59 -18.22 -13.12 -2.74
CA ALA A 59 -18.93 -14.35 -2.38
C ALA A 59 -18.41 -15.61 -3.07
N ASP A 60 -17.58 -15.50 -4.11
CA ASP A 60 -16.93 -16.67 -4.70
C ASP A 60 -15.73 -17.11 -3.85
N ALA A 61 -15.06 -16.14 -3.22
CA ALA A 61 -13.92 -16.36 -2.34
C ALA A 61 -14.28 -16.35 -0.84
N ASP A 62 -15.54 -16.09 -0.48
CA ASP A 62 -16.02 -15.92 0.90
C ASP A 62 -15.13 -14.96 1.70
N SER A 63 -14.74 -13.83 1.09
CA SER A 63 -13.79 -12.87 1.67
C SER A 63 -14.09 -11.43 1.29
N GLY A 64 -13.47 -10.49 2.00
CA GLY A 64 -13.66 -9.07 1.73
C GLY A 64 -12.71 -8.17 2.51
N GLU A 65 -12.84 -6.87 2.28
CA GLU A 65 -12.00 -5.84 2.86
C GLU A 65 -12.83 -4.71 3.47
N LEU A 66 -12.43 -4.27 4.66
CA LEU A 66 -12.84 -3.02 5.27
C LEU A 66 -11.70 -2.02 5.15
N SER A 67 -12.04 -0.75 4.94
CA SER A 67 -11.10 0.36 5.09
C SER A 67 -11.54 1.31 6.19
N TRP A 68 -10.60 2.00 6.83
CA TRP A 68 -10.91 3.17 7.64
C TRP A 68 -9.77 4.19 7.52
N THR A 69 -10.10 5.47 7.70
CA THR A 69 -9.13 6.56 7.59
C THR A 69 -8.52 6.85 8.96
N ASN A 70 -7.21 6.65 9.09
CA ASN A 70 -6.43 7.11 10.23
C ASN A 70 -5.93 8.53 9.95
N GLU A 71 -6.61 9.53 10.53
CA GLU A 71 -6.27 10.95 10.36
C GLU A 71 -5.01 11.38 11.14
N SER A 72 -4.48 10.52 12.01
CA SER A 72 -3.30 10.80 12.85
C SER A 72 -2.32 9.63 12.79
N ALA A 73 -2.06 9.12 11.59
CA ALA A 73 -1.04 8.11 11.37
C ALA A 73 0.34 8.76 11.45
N THR A 74 1.20 8.25 12.34
CA THR A 74 2.59 8.69 12.42
C THR A 74 3.42 7.98 11.35
N PHE A 75 4.14 8.77 10.56
CA PHE A 75 5.11 8.34 9.57
C PHE A 75 6.51 8.70 10.04
N THR A 76 7.49 7.92 9.61
CA THR A 76 8.90 8.15 9.97
C THR A 76 9.80 7.98 8.75
N VAL A 77 10.86 8.78 8.66
CA VAL A 77 11.98 8.57 7.74
C VAL A 77 13.28 8.64 8.53
N THR A 78 14.28 7.84 8.16
CA THR A 78 15.61 7.89 8.80
C THR A 78 16.65 8.27 7.76
N PHE A 79 17.45 9.27 8.08
CA PHE A 79 18.65 9.61 7.32
C PHE A 79 19.88 9.13 8.06
N GLU A 80 20.68 8.30 7.40
CA GLU A 80 21.89 7.76 7.98
C GLU A 80 22.97 8.85 8.10
N ASN A 81 23.80 8.75 9.13
CA ASN A 81 24.96 9.60 9.30
C ASN A 81 25.92 9.44 8.10
N ASP A 82 26.57 10.53 7.71
CA ASP A 82 27.48 10.62 6.56
C ASP A 82 26.81 10.35 5.20
N THR A 83 25.47 10.44 5.11
CA THR A 83 24.74 10.43 3.84
C THR A 83 24.29 11.82 3.42
N THR A 84 23.91 11.96 2.15
CA THR A 84 23.43 13.22 1.59
C THR A 84 21.93 13.20 1.39
N VAL A 85 21.27 14.32 1.73
CA VAL A 85 19.84 14.54 1.49
C VAL A 85 19.61 15.73 0.57
N SER A 86 18.53 15.68 -0.21
CA SER A 86 18.15 16.77 -1.09
C SER A 86 17.49 17.91 -0.31
N PRO A 87 17.90 19.18 -0.53
CA PRO A 87 17.19 20.36 -0.04
C PRO A 87 15.77 20.52 -0.60
N LEU A 88 15.41 19.76 -1.65
CA LEU A 88 14.03 19.73 -2.14
C LEU A 88 13.14 18.90 -1.22
N GLU A 89 13.69 17.89 -0.55
CA GLU A 89 12.97 17.02 0.38
C GLU A 89 12.99 17.57 1.80
N VAL A 90 14.16 18.01 2.27
CA VAL A 90 14.36 18.53 3.63
C VAL A 90 14.56 20.05 3.57
N GLN A 91 13.65 20.78 4.22
CA GLN A 91 13.57 22.24 4.13
C GLN A 91 13.49 22.88 5.53
N TRP A 92 14.11 24.05 5.66
CA TRP A 92 14.08 24.87 6.86
C TRP A 92 14.22 26.36 6.52
N ASP A 93 13.89 27.21 7.48
CA ASP A 93 13.96 28.65 7.31
C ASP A 93 15.40 29.13 7.11
N GLY A 94 15.61 29.92 6.06
CA GLY A 94 16.92 30.50 5.75
C GLY A 94 17.88 29.55 5.03
N GLN A 95 17.42 28.38 4.56
CA GLN A 95 18.20 27.48 3.72
C GLN A 95 18.69 28.18 2.43
N ARG A 96 19.98 28.06 2.12
CA ARG A 96 20.64 28.80 1.02
C ARG A 96 21.06 27.95 -0.17
N ALA A 97 21.23 26.64 0.00
CA ALA A 97 21.63 25.71 -1.05
C ALA A 97 20.48 25.22 -1.95
N ARG A 98 19.41 26.02 -2.07
CA ARG A 98 18.23 25.73 -2.89
C ARG A 98 17.91 26.94 -3.75
N TRP A 99 17.70 26.70 -5.03
CA TRP A 99 17.37 27.72 -6.02
C TRP A 99 16.14 27.31 -6.81
N THR A 100 15.39 28.30 -7.28
CA THR A 100 14.17 28.09 -8.05
C THR A 100 14.11 29.09 -9.18
N GLU A 101 13.57 28.68 -10.32
CA GLU A 101 13.25 29.54 -11.46
C GLU A 101 11.86 29.18 -12.00
N THR A 102 10.98 30.18 -12.16
CA THR A 102 9.68 29.96 -12.78
C THR A 102 9.72 30.36 -14.24
N LEU A 103 9.60 29.38 -15.13
CA LEU A 103 9.44 29.59 -16.56
C LEU A 103 7.97 29.91 -16.83
N ALA A 104 7.69 31.19 -17.08
CA ALA A 104 6.32 31.67 -17.32
C ALA A 104 5.66 30.96 -18.51
N ASN A 105 4.34 30.79 -18.47
CA ASN A 105 3.57 30.26 -19.58
C ASN A 105 3.76 31.11 -20.86
N GLY A 106 4.06 30.46 -21.97
CA GLY A 106 4.37 31.09 -23.25
C GLY A 106 5.80 31.66 -23.36
N SER A 107 6.58 31.66 -22.28
CA SER A 107 7.99 32.04 -22.32
C SER A 107 8.83 31.02 -23.08
N THR A 108 10.03 31.43 -23.48
CA THR A 108 10.98 30.57 -24.19
C THR A 108 12.29 30.47 -23.44
N PHE A 109 12.90 29.30 -23.45
CA PHE A 109 14.19 29.05 -22.84
C PHE A 109 15.04 28.11 -23.70
N ALA A 110 16.36 28.13 -23.50
CA ALA A 110 17.28 27.21 -24.16
C ALA A 110 17.25 25.86 -23.44
N TYR A 111 17.03 24.79 -24.19
CA TYR A 111 16.96 23.43 -23.69
C TYR A 111 17.48 22.45 -24.74
N GLU A 112 18.31 21.50 -24.30
CA GLU A 112 19.02 20.53 -25.15
C GLU A 112 19.57 21.14 -26.46
N ASN A 113 18.85 20.91 -27.56
CA ASN A 113 19.28 21.18 -28.93
C ASN A 113 18.57 22.39 -29.54
N GLY A 114 17.94 23.26 -28.74
CA GLY A 114 17.27 24.44 -29.29
C GLY A 114 16.59 25.33 -28.28
N THR A 115 15.65 26.13 -28.78
CA THR A 115 14.80 27.01 -27.96
C THR A 115 13.41 26.41 -27.89
N TYR A 116 12.90 26.24 -26.68
CA TYR A 116 11.58 25.67 -26.42
C TYR A 116 10.67 26.72 -25.82
N ARG A 117 9.39 26.69 -26.19
CA ARG A 117 8.31 27.46 -25.58
C ARG A 117 7.58 26.60 -24.56
N VAL A 118 7.35 27.16 -23.38
CA VAL A 118 6.55 26.53 -22.32
C VAL A 118 5.07 26.74 -22.62
N GLY A 119 4.28 25.66 -22.60
CA GLY A 119 2.82 25.69 -22.62
C GLY A 119 2.27 24.90 -21.45
N VAL A 120 1.59 25.56 -20.52
CA VAL A 120 1.01 24.90 -19.33
C VAL A 120 -0.45 24.54 -19.56
N ASN A 121 -0.87 23.42 -18.97
CA ASN A 121 -2.26 22.99 -18.86
C ASN A 121 -2.63 22.81 -17.38
N ALA A 122 -2.80 23.93 -16.69
CA ALA A 122 -3.16 23.97 -15.27
C ALA A 122 -4.56 23.42 -14.96
N SER A 123 -5.40 23.20 -15.98
CA SER A 123 -6.74 22.61 -15.83
C SER A 123 -6.76 21.08 -15.87
N ALA A 124 -5.65 20.45 -16.26
CA ALA A 124 -5.51 19.00 -16.15
C ALA A 124 -5.38 18.59 -14.67
N ASP A 125 -5.80 17.37 -14.36
CA ASP A 125 -5.66 16.77 -13.03
C ASP A 125 -4.91 15.43 -13.17
N PRO A 126 -3.59 15.39 -12.88
CA PRO A 126 -2.75 16.49 -12.40
C PRO A 126 -2.39 17.52 -13.50
N PRO A 127 -1.97 18.75 -13.13
CA PRO A 127 -1.47 19.75 -14.07
C PRO A 127 -0.27 19.25 -14.88
N THR A 128 -0.23 19.58 -16.17
CA THR A 128 0.89 19.20 -17.06
C THR A 128 1.46 20.40 -17.80
N ALA A 129 2.70 20.27 -18.27
CA ALA A 129 3.33 21.27 -19.14
C ALA A 129 3.86 20.61 -20.43
N THR A 130 4.00 21.44 -21.46
CA THR A 130 4.51 21.03 -22.77
C THR A 130 5.67 21.94 -23.16
N LEU A 131 6.74 21.34 -23.64
CA LEU A 131 7.90 22.04 -24.20
C LEU A 131 7.82 21.91 -25.72
N GLN A 132 7.48 23.01 -26.40
CA GLN A 132 7.36 23.04 -27.85
C GLN A 132 8.61 23.66 -28.48
N HIS A 133 9.29 22.92 -29.36
CA HIS A 133 10.45 23.47 -30.07
C HIS A 133 10.04 24.62 -31.01
N VAL A 134 10.66 25.79 -30.84
CA VAL A 134 10.26 27.03 -31.53
C VAL A 134 10.43 26.94 -33.05
N GLU A 135 11.47 26.25 -33.52
CA GLU A 135 11.76 26.12 -34.96
C GLU A 135 11.14 24.85 -35.59
N ASN A 136 10.57 23.96 -34.78
CA ASN A 136 10.01 22.69 -35.27
C ASN A 136 8.80 22.28 -34.44
N ALA A 137 7.62 22.74 -34.85
CA ALA A 137 6.36 22.51 -34.13
C ALA A 137 5.95 21.02 -34.01
N SER A 138 6.62 20.10 -34.74
CA SER A 138 6.39 18.66 -34.60
C SER A 138 7.15 18.05 -33.41
N VAL A 139 8.12 18.77 -32.84
CA VAL A 139 8.88 18.36 -31.66
C VAL A 139 8.24 19.01 -30.44
N ASN A 140 7.50 18.20 -29.69
CA ASN A 140 6.92 18.59 -28.42
C ASN A 140 7.23 17.51 -27.40
N GLU A 141 7.54 17.92 -26.18
CA GLU A 141 7.75 17.05 -25.03
C GLU A 141 6.71 17.39 -23.97
N SER A 142 6.11 16.37 -23.37
CA SER A 142 5.21 16.55 -22.23
C SER A 142 6.01 16.31 -20.97
N VAL A 143 5.88 17.19 -20.00
CA VAL A 143 6.53 17.10 -18.69
C VAL A 143 5.50 17.26 -17.58
N GLU A 144 5.75 16.59 -16.48
CA GLU A 144 4.88 16.53 -15.32
C GLU A 144 5.62 16.97 -14.05
N LEU A 145 4.88 17.12 -12.95
CA LEU A 145 5.47 17.40 -11.64
C LEU A 145 6.43 16.26 -11.26
N GLY A 146 7.63 16.62 -10.80
CA GLY A 146 8.68 15.67 -10.41
C GLY A 146 9.66 15.30 -11.53
N ASP A 147 9.37 15.62 -12.79
CA ASP A 147 10.30 15.36 -13.89
C ASP A 147 11.57 16.23 -13.76
N THR A 148 12.68 15.70 -14.27
CA THR A 148 13.98 16.38 -14.28
C THR A 148 14.28 17.02 -15.63
N LEU A 149 14.83 18.23 -15.62
CA LEU A 149 15.17 19.02 -16.79
C LEU A 149 16.55 19.67 -16.61
N ALA A 150 17.37 19.68 -17.66
CA ALA A 150 18.60 20.47 -17.69
C ALA A 150 18.29 21.96 -17.91
N TYR A 151 18.69 22.82 -16.97
CA TYR A 151 18.53 24.28 -17.07
C TYR A 151 19.78 25.01 -16.57
N GLN A 152 20.35 25.87 -17.41
CA GLN A 152 21.59 26.62 -17.12
C GLN A 152 22.76 25.75 -16.61
N ASN A 153 22.94 24.57 -17.21
CA ASN A 153 23.91 23.54 -16.81
C ASN A 153 23.68 22.93 -15.41
N ASN A 154 22.48 23.06 -14.86
CA ASN A 154 22.07 22.34 -13.66
C ASN A 154 21.03 21.29 -14.04
N GLU A 155 21.05 20.15 -13.37
CA GLU A 155 19.91 19.25 -13.33
C GLU A 155 18.88 19.85 -12.37
N THR A 156 17.65 20.04 -12.85
CA THR A 156 16.57 20.70 -12.11
C THR A 156 15.35 19.80 -12.05
N THR A 157 14.54 19.91 -11.01
CA THR A 157 13.27 19.18 -10.84
C THR A 157 12.10 20.14 -10.99
N ILE A 158 11.05 19.73 -11.70
CA ILE A 158 9.81 20.49 -11.80
C ILE A 158 9.03 20.34 -10.48
N THR A 159 8.88 21.43 -9.73
CA THR A 159 8.26 21.43 -8.40
C THR A 159 6.87 22.07 -8.37
N ALA A 160 6.49 22.82 -9.40
CA ALA A 160 5.14 23.35 -9.55
C ALA A 160 4.80 23.55 -11.03
N ILE A 161 3.54 23.33 -11.40
CA ILE A 161 2.95 23.68 -12.70
C ILE A 161 1.60 24.32 -12.39
N ASP A 162 1.44 25.58 -12.77
CA ASP A 162 0.23 26.35 -12.53
C ASP A 162 -0.08 27.27 -13.73
N ALA A 163 -1.02 28.21 -13.55
CA ALA A 163 -1.41 29.14 -14.61
C ALA A 163 -0.31 30.16 -14.96
N ASP A 164 0.58 30.47 -14.02
CA ASP A 164 1.67 31.42 -14.20
C ASP A 164 2.83 30.76 -14.96
N GLY A 165 3.09 29.48 -14.73
CA GLY A 165 4.10 28.75 -15.47
C GLY A 165 4.51 27.42 -14.84
N MET A 166 5.77 27.04 -15.11
CA MET A 166 6.41 25.85 -14.57
C MET A 166 7.60 26.27 -13.71
N THR A 167 7.65 25.83 -12.45
CA THR A 167 8.74 26.15 -11.51
C THR A 167 9.75 25.02 -11.47
N LEU A 168 10.97 25.33 -11.89
CA LEU A 168 12.15 24.50 -11.77
C LEU A 168 12.82 24.77 -10.42
N ALA A 169 13.31 23.72 -9.76
CA ALA A 169 14.13 23.84 -8.57
C ALA A 169 15.39 22.99 -8.72
N TRP A 170 16.51 23.49 -8.21
CA TRP A 170 17.75 22.72 -8.11
C TRP A 170 18.47 23.12 -6.85
N SER A 171 19.40 22.27 -6.43
CA SER A 171 19.98 22.39 -5.12
C SER A 171 21.27 21.61 -5.00
N GLU A 172 22.09 22.01 -4.04
CA GLU A 172 23.27 21.23 -3.64
C GLU A 172 22.94 20.43 -2.38
N PRO A 173 23.27 19.13 -2.31
CA PRO A 173 22.84 18.27 -1.22
C PRO A 173 23.42 18.69 0.13
N TYR A 174 22.76 18.32 1.22
CA TYR A 174 23.32 18.44 2.57
C TYR A 174 23.81 17.08 3.07
N LEU A 175 25.02 17.05 3.58
CA LEU A 175 25.54 15.94 4.39
C LEU A 175 24.83 15.95 5.74
N VAL A 176 24.32 14.79 6.14
CA VAL A 176 23.78 14.51 7.47
C VAL A 176 24.94 14.16 8.39
N ALA A 177 25.24 15.04 9.33
CA ALA A 177 26.35 14.89 10.25
C ALA A 177 25.86 14.84 11.71
N VAL A 178 26.01 13.68 12.33
CA VAL A 178 25.76 13.47 13.76
C VAL A 178 27.08 13.61 14.53
N PRO A 179 27.13 14.32 15.67
CA PRO A 179 28.32 14.39 16.49
C PRO A 179 28.79 13.01 16.96
N ASN A 180 30.10 12.78 16.90
CA ASN A 180 30.72 11.56 17.41
C ASN A 180 30.85 11.61 18.95
N VAL A 181 29.72 11.45 19.64
CA VAL A 181 29.58 11.36 21.09
C VAL A 181 28.74 10.13 21.46
N THR A 182 28.77 9.71 22.73
CA THR A 182 28.10 8.46 23.15
C THR A 182 26.58 8.51 22.99
N ASP A 183 25.96 9.65 23.27
CA ASP A 183 24.52 9.86 23.19
C ASP A 183 24.26 11.21 22.47
N PRO A 184 24.32 11.23 21.12
CA PRO A 184 24.06 12.45 20.37
C PRO A 184 22.58 12.82 20.43
N SER A 185 22.27 14.11 20.59
CA SER A 185 20.89 14.65 20.58
C SER A 185 20.64 15.64 19.44
N SER A 186 21.64 15.84 18.58
CA SER A 186 21.64 16.89 17.56
C SER A 186 22.12 16.35 16.22
N VAL A 187 21.53 16.80 15.13
CA VAL A 187 22.00 16.55 13.77
C VAL A 187 22.35 17.85 13.08
N THR A 188 23.42 17.87 12.29
CA THR A 188 23.79 19.01 11.45
C THR A 188 23.67 18.63 9.99
N PHE A 189 22.86 19.38 9.24
CA PHE A 189 22.83 19.35 7.78
C PHE A 189 23.88 20.34 7.27
N ARG A 190 24.90 19.85 6.54
CA ARG A 190 25.99 20.67 5.99
C ARG A 190 26.06 20.57 4.47
N GLN A 191 25.96 21.70 3.77
CA GLN A 191 26.01 21.79 2.31
C GLN A 191 27.27 21.11 1.77
N GLN A 192 27.07 20.27 0.75
CA GLN A 192 28.13 19.66 -0.05
C GLN A 192 28.17 20.36 -1.40
N PHE A 193 29.31 20.97 -1.72
CA PHE A 193 29.52 21.64 -3.00
C PHE A 193 29.79 20.62 -4.10
N ASP A 194 29.22 20.85 -5.29
CA ASP A 194 29.68 20.17 -6.50
C ASP A 194 30.96 20.85 -6.99
N VAL A 195 32.09 20.36 -6.49
CA VAL A 195 33.41 20.92 -6.78
C VAL A 195 33.74 20.80 -8.27
N GLU A 196 33.41 19.68 -8.91
CA GLU A 196 33.72 19.45 -10.32
C GLU A 196 33.00 20.47 -11.22
N THR A 197 31.67 20.58 -11.06
CA THR A 197 30.87 21.55 -11.82
C THR A 197 31.34 22.98 -11.56
N ARG A 198 31.74 23.29 -10.33
CA ARG A 198 32.24 24.62 -9.98
C ARG A 198 33.57 24.95 -10.65
N LEU A 199 34.54 24.03 -10.61
CA LEU A 199 35.83 24.22 -11.27
C LEU A 199 35.68 24.29 -12.79
N ALA A 200 34.77 23.52 -13.37
CA ALA A 200 34.48 23.57 -14.80
C ALA A 200 33.92 24.92 -15.29
N ARG A 201 33.30 25.69 -14.38
CA ARG A 201 32.74 27.04 -14.66
C ARG A 201 33.73 28.17 -14.39
N ASP A 202 34.88 27.89 -13.78
CA ASP A 202 35.89 28.90 -13.42
C ASP A 202 37.12 28.80 -14.33
N ASP A 203 37.16 29.69 -15.34
CA ASP A 203 38.25 29.75 -16.32
C ASP A 203 39.63 30.10 -15.71
N LEU A 204 39.69 30.54 -14.45
CA LEU A 204 40.95 30.89 -13.78
C LEU A 204 41.67 29.66 -13.21
N VAL A 205 40.97 28.56 -12.99
CA VAL A 205 41.51 27.35 -12.37
C VAL A 205 41.39 26.13 -13.29
N TYR A 206 42.17 25.09 -13.01
CA TYR A 206 42.00 23.80 -13.65
C TYR A 206 40.74 23.09 -13.13
N ASN A 207 40.12 22.27 -13.99
CA ASN A 207 38.85 21.58 -13.71
C ASN A 207 39.01 20.38 -12.76
N GLU A 208 40.17 20.23 -12.11
CA GLU A 208 40.52 19.12 -11.24
C GLU A 208 41.29 19.65 -10.02
N THR A 209 41.10 18.99 -8.88
CA THR A 209 41.88 19.25 -7.67
C THR A 209 43.20 18.48 -7.71
N VAL A 210 44.18 18.97 -6.94
CA VAL A 210 45.43 18.26 -6.67
C VAL A 210 45.62 18.11 -5.17
N THR A 211 46.25 17.03 -4.74
CA THR A 211 46.60 16.83 -3.33
C THR A 211 47.90 17.56 -3.00
N VAL A 212 47.85 18.49 -2.05
CA VAL A 212 49.02 19.19 -1.51
C VAL A 212 49.10 18.93 -0.01
N GLY A 213 50.10 18.16 0.42
CA GLY A 213 50.18 17.70 1.80
C GLY A 213 49.08 16.68 2.10
N SER A 214 48.22 16.96 3.08
CA SER A 214 47.07 16.10 3.46
C SER A 214 45.72 16.61 2.98
N GLY A 215 45.67 17.69 2.19
CA GLY A 215 44.43 18.31 1.73
C GLY A 215 44.37 18.49 0.23
N GLU A 216 43.17 18.74 -0.29
CA GLU A 216 42.95 19.09 -1.68
C GLU A 216 43.20 20.58 -1.92
N SER A 217 43.60 20.91 -3.13
CA SER A 217 43.87 22.28 -3.58
C SER A 217 43.48 22.45 -5.03
N VAL A 218 43.01 23.64 -5.38
CA VAL A 218 42.80 24.06 -6.77
C VAL A 218 44.09 24.64 -7.33
N VAL A 219 44.29 24.50 -8.63
CA VAL A 219 45.48 25.03 -9.33
C VAL A 219 45.05 26.20 -10.21
N HIS A 220 45.69 27.36 -10.05
CA HIS A 220 45.46 28.54 -10.88
C HIS A 220 46.20 28.43 -12.21
N ARG A 221 45.54 28.72 -13.33
CA ARG A 221 46.13 28.60 -14.68
C ARG A 221 47.19 29.66 -14.98
N ALA A 222 47.13 30.81 -14.31
CA ALA A 222 48.01 31.94 -14.60
C ALA A 222 49.48 31.66 -14.24
N ASP A 223 49.71 30.97 -13.12
CA ASP A 223 51.04 30.79 -12.51
C ASP A 223 51.26 29.39 -11.91
N ASN A 224 50.29 28.48 -12.02
CA ASN A 224 50.27 27.18 -11.35
C ASN A 224 50.36 27.27 -9.82
N ALA A 225 50.01 28.41 -9.22
CA ALA A 225 49.87 28.50 -7.78
C ALA A 225 48.73 27.60 -7.29
N THR A 226 48.89 27.05 -6.09
CA THR A 226 47.86 26.22 -5.45
C THR A 226 47.14 27.01 -4.37
N THR A 227 45.82 26.83 -4.27
CA THR A 227 45.00 27.35 -3.17
C THR A 227 44.26 26.18 -2.55
N ALA A 228 44.32 26.04 -1.22
CA ALA A 228 43.61 24.98 -0.52
C ALA A 228 42.11 25.03 -0.84
N LEU A 229 41.49 23.86 -1.04
CA LEU A 229 40.09 23.77 -1.48
C LEU A 229 39.14 24.48 -0.51
N ASP A 230 39.34 24.32 0.80
CA ASP A 230 38.56 25.01 1.84
C ASP A 230 38.71 26.53 1.82
N THR A 231 39.79 27.06 1.24
CA THR A 231 40.01 28.50 1.06
C THR A 231 39.38 29.01 -0.24
N TYR A 232 39.34 28.16 -1.27
CA TYR A 232 38.72 28.49 -2.55
C TYR A 232 37.18 28.46 -2.47
N LEU A 233 36.64 27.45 -1.79
CA LEU A 233 35.19 27.30 -1.60
C LEU A 233 34.66 28.36 -0.62
N PRO A 234 33.43 28.87 -0.83
CA PRO A 234 32.77 29.71 0.15
C PRO A 234 32.39 28.90 1.39
N ALA A 235 32.03 29.61 2.47
CA ALA A 235 31.52 28.95 3.67
C ALA A 235 30.24 28.14 3.32
N PRO A 236 30.20 26.83 3.66
CA PRO A 236 29.03 26.00 3.40
C PRO A 236 27.84 26.50 4.22
N ASP A 237 26.64 26.29 3.69
CA ASP A 237 25.43 26.42 4.48
C ASP A 237 25.29 25.28 5.48
N THR A 238 24.87 25.61 6.70
CA THR A 238 24.75 24.65 7.79
C THR A 238 23.56 24.98 8.66
N ALA A 239 22.80 23.96 9.03
CA ALA A 239 21.75 24.06 10.04
C ALA A 239 21.85 22.87 10.99
N THR A 240 21.75 23.15 12.29
CA THR A 240 21.77 22.14 13.35
C THR A 240 20.40 22.10 13.99
N PHE A 241 19.89 20.89 14.18
CA PHE A 241 18.62 20.63 14.84
C PHE A 241 18.81 19.67 16.01
N GLU A 242 18.17 19.97 17.12
CA GLU A 242 18.08 19.08 18.28
C GLU A 242 16.85 18.17 18.19
N GLU A 243 16.86 17.06 18.93
CA GLU A 243 15.66 16.25 19.15
C GLU A 243 14.50 17.10 19.67
N GLY A 244 13.32 16.88 19.08
CA GLY A 244 12.10 17.63 19.36
C GLY A 244 11.94 18.93 18.58
N GLU A 245 12.94 19.37 17.81
CA GLU A 245 12.80 20.52 16.92
C GLU A 245 12.06 20.17 15.62
N THR A 246 11.51 21.21 14.99
CA THR A 246 10.72 21.08 13.77
C THR A 246 11.55 21.41 12.53
N ILE A 247 11.39 20.60 11.50
CA ILE A 247 11.88 20.77 10.13
C ILE A 247 10.74 20.46 9.15
N HIS A 248 10.90 20.76 7.87
CA HIS A 248 9.95 20.32 6.85
C HIS A 248 10.54 19.15 6.05
N TYR A 249 9.79 18.05 5.95
CA TYR A 249 10.14 16.90 5.13
C TYR A 249 9.03 16.61 4.12
N ALA A 250 9.38 16.59 2.84
CA ALA A 250 8.45 16.36 1.72
C ALA A 250 7.20 17.27 1.78
N GLY A 251 7.37 18.52 2.24
CA GLY A 251 6.30 19.49 2.41
C GLY A 251 5.50 19.38 3.72
N ASN A 252 5.77 18.37 4.56
CA ASN A 252 5.11 18.20 5.86
C ASN A 252 5.92 18.83 6.99
N GLU A 253 5.24 19.46 7.93
CA GLU A 253 5.84 19.83 9.21
C GLU A 253 6.22 18.55 9.97
N THR A 254 7.48 18.43 10.34
CA THR A 254 8.10 17.17 10.78
C THR A 254 8.98 17.43 11.99
N ILE A 255 8.95 16.53 12.97
CA ILE A 255 9.73 16.62 14.20
C ILE A 255 10.98 15.75 14.06
N VAL A 256 12.12 16.24 14.56
CA VAL A 256 13.30 15.43 14.82
C VAL A 256 13.00 14.49 15.99
N GLU A 257 12.59 13.25 15.70
CA GLU A 257 12.10 12.31 16.71
C GLU A 257 13.24 11.73 17.56
N ASN A 258 14.32 11.32 16.90
CA ASN A 258 15.42 10.61 17.55
C ASN A 258 16.72 10.80 16.77
N VAL A 259 17.81 11.07 17.47
CA VAL A 259 19.16 11.17 16.92
C VAL A 259 20.01 10.08 17.56
N THR A 260 20.70 9.31 16.72
CA THR A 260 21.62 8.27 17.16
C THR A 260 22.95 8.42 16.44
N ALA A 261 24.00 7.73 16.90
CA ALA A 261 25.26 7.69 16.17
C ALA A 261 25.12 7.17 14.72
N GLY A 262 24.02 6.48 14.40
CA GLY A 262 23.71 6.00 13.05
C GLY A 262 23.01 7.02 12.16
N GLY A 263 22.47 8.12 12.68
CA GLY A 263 21.68 9.09 11.89
C GLY A 263 20.57 9.78 12.67
N VAL A 264 19.63 10.36 11.94
CA VAL A 264 18.44 11.05 12.47
C VAL A 264 17.16 10.42 11.94
N THR A 265 16.20 10.18 12.84
CA THR A 265 14.83 9.80 12.51
C THR A 265 13.94 11.03 12.62
N LEU A 266 13.18 11.29 11.57
CA LEU A 266 12.18 12.34 11.49
C LEU A 266 10.79 11.71 11.52
N ALA A 267 9.86 12.33 12.23
CA ALA A 267 8.48 11.86 12.36
C ALA A 267 7.46 12.96 12.08
N TRP A 268 6.40 12.63 11.36
CA TRP A 268 5.28 13.53 11.10
C TRP A 268 3.97 12.76 11.13
N ASP A 269 2.90 13.44 11.49
CA ASP A 269 1.55 12.88 11.43
C ASP A 269 0.92 13.17 10.06
N GLY A 270 0.12 12.23 9.57
CA GLY A 270 -0.61 12.37 8.32
C GLY A 270 -1.79 11.42 8.24
N VAL A 271 -2.47 11.47 7.09
CA VAL A 271 -3.65 10.62 6.84
C VAL A 271 -3.22 9.33 6.18
N ARG A 272 -3.65 8.17 6.72
CA ARG A 272 -3.43 6.85 6.12
C ARG A 272 -4.71 6.04 6.09
N THR A 273 -5.02 5.45 4.94
CA THR A 273 -6.08 4.43 4.85
C THR A 273 -5.55 3.11 5.39
N GLU A 274 -6.26 2.53 6.34
CA GLU A 274 -5.96 1.23 6.94
C GLU A 274 -6.94 0.19 6.42
N THR A 275 -6.45 -1.01 6.11
CA THR A 275 -7.26 -2.09 5.55
C THR A 275 -7.34 -3.28 6.51
N VAL A 276 -8.55 -3.78 6.76
CA VAL A 276 -8.80 -5.01 7.51
C VAL A 276 -9.43 -6.02 6.57
N ARG A 277 -8.77 -7.17 6.39
CA ARG A 277 -9.31 -8.29 5.60
C ARG A 277 -10.16 -9.19 6.47
N PHE A 278 -11.25 -9.70 5.92
CA PHE A 278 -12.12 -10.67 6.59
C PHE A 278 -12.49 -11.82 5.64
N ALA A 279 -12.96 -12.93 6.23
CA ALA A 279 -13.38 -14.14 5.52
C ALA A 279 -14.53 -14.83 6.26
N GLU A 280 -15.30 -15.69 5.59
CA GLU A 280 -16.40 -16.45 6.22
C GLU A 280 -15.91 -17.20 7.46
N GLY A 281 -16.64 -17.06 8.56
CA GLY A 281 -16.33 -17.74 9.81
C GLY A 281 -15.09 -17.21 10.54
N ALA A 282 -14.42 -16.18 10.02
CA ALA A 282 -13.20 -15.64 10.60
C ALA A 282 -13.46 -14.65 11.75
N ASN A 283 -12.44 -14.47 12.58
CA ASN A 283 -12.44 -13.42 13.59
C ASN A 283 -11.56 -12.28 13.14
N ILE A 284 -12.09 -11.07 13.23
CA ILE A 284 -11.38 -9.83 12.93
C ILE A 284 -11.34 -8.94 14.17
N THR A 285 -10.38 -8.02 14.21
CA THR A 285 -10.28 -7.04 15.29
C THR A 285 -10.59 -5.66 14.75
N LEU A 286 -11.66 -5.04 15.26
CA LEU A 286 -12.10 -3.70 14.90
C LEU A 286 -12.07 -2.82 16.15
N ALA A 287 -11.41 -1.67 16.07
CA ALA A 287 -11.14 -0.78 17.22
C ALA A 287 -10.71 -1.51 18.51
N GLY A 288 -9.88 -2.56 18.39
CA GLY A 288 -9.40 -3.36 19.52
C GLY A 288 -10.39 -4.38 20.09
N GLN A 289 -11.57 -4.55 19.50
CA GLN A 289 -12.59 -5.52 19.91
C GLN A 289 -12.71 -6.67 18.90
N PRO A 290 -12.98 -7.91 19.35
CA PRO A 290 -13.14 -9.05 18.46
C PRO A 290 -14.55 -9.09 17.82
N TYR A 291 -14.58 -9.14 16.50
CA TYR A 291 -15.77 -9.35 15.69
C TYR A 291 -15.66 -10.65 14.89
N PHE A 292 -16.80 -11.15 14.48
CA PHE A 292 -17.00 -12.34 13.68
C PHE A 292 -17.68 -11.97 12.36
N THR A 293 -17.29 -12.62 11.27
CA THR A 293 -17.82 -12.34 9.93
C THR A 293 -18.60 -13.52 9.36
N HIS A 294 -19.79 -13.23 8.83
CA HIS A 294 -20.66 -14.20 8.19
C HIS A 294 -21.27 -13.65 6.90
N PHE A 295 -21.20 -14.39 5.81
CA PHE A 295 -21.79 -14.05 4.52
C PHE A 295 -23.22 -14.58 4.47
N SER A 296 -24.20 -13.68 4.62
CA SER A 296 -25.62 -14.04 4.58
C SER A 296 -26.19 -14.15 3.15
N GLY A 297 -25.38 -13.80 2.14
CA GLY A 297 -25.75 -13.87 0.72
C GLY A 297 -24.56 -13.61 -0.22
N SER A 298 -24.83 -13.53 -1.53
CA SER A 298 -23.79 -13.42 -2.57
C SER A 298 -23.09 -12.06 -2.66
N SER A 299 -23.46 -11.08 -1.84
CA SER A 299 -22.88 -9.73 -1.88
C SER A 299 -23.07 -8.98 -0.57
N GLN A 300 -23.34 -9.71 0.51
CA GLN A 300 -23.62 -9.14 1.83
C GLN A 300 -22.84 -9.90 2.89
N VAL A 301 -22.29 -9.15 3.84
CA VAL A 301 -21.58 -9.68 5.00
C VAL A 301 -22.18 -9.09 6.28
N GLN A 302 -22.34 -9.92 7.29
CA GLN A 302 -22.64 -9.54 8.65
C GLN A 302 -21.32 -9.50 9.43
N ILE A 303 -21.11 -8.41 10.16
CA ILE A 303 -19.95 -8.22 11.04
C ILE A 303 -20.48 -8.05 12.46
N LEU A 304 -20.35 -9.10 13.25
CA LEU A 304 -21.07 -9.24 14.52
C LEU A 304 -20.09 -9.31 15.70
N PRO A 305 -20.42 -8.74 16.86
CA PRO A 305 -19.64 -8.98 18.08
C PRO A 305 -19.50 -10.47 18.33
N ARG A 306 -18.30 -10.94 18.66
CA ARG A 306 -18.00 -12.38 18.72
C ARG A 306 -18.87 -13.15 19.73
N GLU A 307 -19.16 -12.56 20.88
CA GLU A 307 -19.66 -13.25 22.08
C GLU A 307 -20.84 -14.18 21.80
N ASP A 308 -21.97 -13.64 21.36
CA ASP A 308 -23.21 -14.42 21.16
C ASP A 308 -23.33 -14.99 19.73
N ALA A 309 -22.75 -14.31 18.73
CA ALA A 309 -22.91 -14.67 17.33
C ALA A 309 -22.11 -15.94 16.97
N TYR A 310 -20.91 -16.10 17.51
CA TYR A 310 -20.04 -17.22 17.17
C TYR A 310 -20.56 -18.56 17.68
N GLU A 311 -21.10 -18.59 18.90
CA GLU A 311 -21.66 -19.83 19.46
C GLU A 311 -22.89 -20.28 18.67
N THR A 312 -23.78 -19.33 18.33
CA THR A 312 -24.96 -19.61 17.50
C THR A 312 -24.57 -20.12 16.11
N TYR A 313 -23.55 -19.53 15.50
CA TYR A 313 -22.99 -19.98 14.22
C TYR A 313 -22.50 -21.42 14.27
N GLN A 314 -21.67 -21.76 15.28
CA GLN A 314 -21.14 -23.11 15.44
C GLN A 314 -22.25 -24.13 15.67
N GLN A 315 -23.26 -23.80 16.49
CA GLN A 315 -24.41 -24.68 16.71
C GLN A 315 -25.16 -24.98 15.40
N GLN A 316 -25.35 -23.98 14.53
CA GLN A 316 -26.04 -24.18 13.26
C GLN A 316 -25.21 -24.99 12.25
N LEU A 317 -23.87 -24.87 12.30
CA LEU A 317 -22.98 -25.76 11.53
C LEU A 317 -23.09 -27.21 12.00
N ASP A 318 -23.13 -27.46 13.31
CA ASP A 318 -23.34 -28.81 13.87
C ASP A 318 -24.70 -29.39 13.44
N GLU A 319 -25.74 -28.56 13.37
CA GLU A 319 -27.06 -28.97 12.87
C GLU A 319 -27.03 -29.36 11.38
N GLN A 320 -26.24 -28.67 10.56
CA GLN A 320 -26.04 -29.04 9.15
C GLN A 320 -25.26 -30.34 8.97
N GLU A 321 -24.21 -30.54 9.77
CA GLU A 321 -23.45 -31.79 9.77
C GLU A 321 -24.35 -32.96 10.19
N TYR A 322 -25.11 -32.79 11.27
CA TYR A 322 -26.07 -33.79 11.73
C TYR A 322 -27.15 -34.10 10.69
N PHE A 323 -27.67 -33.08 9.99
CA PHE A 323 -28.61 -33.26 8.88
C PHE A 323 -28.00 -34.09 7.75
N THR A 324 -26.77 -33.78 7.36
CA THR A 324 -26.03 -34.47 6.30
C THR A 324 -25.76 -35.92 6.67
N GLU A 325 -25.34 -36.18 7.91
CA GLU A 325 -25.13 -37.53 8.42
C GLU A 325 -26.43 -38.34 8.39
N ARG A 326 -27.54 -37.75 8.85
CA ARG A 326 -28.85 -38.41 8.82
C ARG A 326 -29.31 -38.70 7.39
N LYS A 327 -29.08 -37.78 6.44
CA LYS A 327 -29.37 -37.99 5.01
C LYS A 327 -28.55 -39.14 4.44
N ASN A 328 -27.25 -39.21 4.75
CA ASN A 328 -26.37 -40.31 4.36
C ASN A 328 -26.82 -41.65 4.96
N GLY A 329 -27.22 -41.67 6.23
CA GLY A 329 -27.80 -42.84 6.88
C GLY A 329 -29.09 -43.31 6.19
N LEU A 330 -29.96 -42.39 5.80
CA LEU A 330 -31.21 -42.71 5.11
C LEU A 330 -30.99 -43.23 3.68
N TRP A 331 -29.97 -42.72 2.99
CA TRP A 331 -29.47 -43.32 1.73
C TRP A 331 -28.97 -44.75 1.96
N GLY A 332 -28.23 -44.99 3.05
CA GLY A 332 -27.80 -46.32 3.47
C GLY A 332 -28.97 -47.28 3.66
N VAL A 333 -30.03 -46.86 4.37
CA VAL A 333 -31.25 -47.66 4.58
C VAL A 333 -31.96 -47.96 3.26
N THR A 334 -32.06 -46.97 2.37
CA THR A 334 -32.69 -47.12 1.05
C THR A 334 -31.96 -48.16 0.20
N LEU A 335 -30.63 -48.04 0.10
CA LEU A 335 -29.79 -48.96 -0.67
C LEU A 335 -29.80 -50.38 -0.09
N PHE A 336 -29.64 -50.50 1.23
CA PHE A 336 -29.64 -51.79 1.91
C PHE A 336 -30.99 -52.51 1.76
N SER A 337 -32.10 -51.80 1.94
CA SER A 337 -33.44 -52.36 1.77
C SER A 337 -33.68 -52.84 0.34
N GLY A 338 -33.22 -52.08 -0.67
CA GLY A 338 -33.27 -52.48 -2.08
C GLY A 338 -32.45 -53.74 -2.36
N LEU A 339 -31.21 -53.82 -1.86
CA LEU A 339 -30.35 -54.99 -2.01
C LEU A 339 -30.94 -56.24 -1.34
N VAL A 340 -31.46 -56.10 -0.11
CA VAL A 340 -32.11 -57.21 0.61
C VAL A 340 -33.37 -57.67 -0.13
N ALA A 341 -34.21 -56.75 -0.62
CA ALA A 341 -35.37 -57.12 -1.42
C ALA A 341 -34.99 -57.87 -2.70
N ALA A 342 -33.97 -57.39 -3.42
CA ALA A 342 -33.46 -58.05 -4.62
C ALA A 342 -32.89 -59.44 -4.32
N MET A 343 -32.14 -59.59 -3.22
CA MET A 343 -31.57 -60.86 -2.78
C MET A 343 -32.66 -61.86 -2.36
N LEU A 344 -33.68 -61.41 -1.63
CA LEU A 344 -34.84 -62.24 -1.24
C LEU A 344 -35.63 -62.72 -2.46
N LEU A 345 -35.85 -61.84 -3.44
CA LEU A 345 -36.48 -62.19 -4.71
C LEU A 345 -35.60 -63.17 -5.51
N GLY A 346 -34.30 -62.91 -5.60
CA GLY A 346 -33.34 -63.80 -6.26
C GLY A 346 -33.37 -65.22 -5.65
N MET A 347 -33.29 -65.33 -4.32
CA MET A 347 -33.37 -66.61 -3.62
C MET A 347 -34.72 -67.31 -3.78
N ALA A 348 -35.84 -66.57 -3.77
CA ALA A 348 -37.17 -67.15 -3.94
C ALA A 348 -37.37 -67.78 -5.34
N TYR A 349 -36.65 -67.26 -6.34
CA TYR A 349 -36.73 -67.67 -7.74
C TYR A 349 -35.50 -68.43 -8.25
N LEU A 350 -34.56 -68.82 -7.38
CA LEU A 350 -33.48 -69.74 -7.75
C LEU A 350 -34.06 -71.07 -8.27
N PRO A 351 -33.50 -71.64 -9.37
CA PRO A 351 -33.93 -72.93 -9.89
C PRO A 351 -33.66 -74.02 -8.85
N ARG A 352 -34.69 -74.81 -8.49
CA ARG A 352 -34.48 -76.03 -7.69
C ARG A 352 -33.71 -77.03 -8.55
N LYS A 353 -32.42 -77.23 -8.30
CA LYS A 353 -31.77 -78.48 -8.72
C LYS A 353 -32.41 -79.60 -7.89
N GLY A 354 -32.99 -80.56 -8.60
CA GLY A 354 -33.75 -81.67 -8.05
C GLY A 354 -32.92 -82.61 -7.19
#